data_AF-A0A9W7AR53-F1
#
_entry.id   AF-A0A9W7AR53-F1
#
_cell.length_a   1.000
_cell.length_b   1.000
_cell.length_c   1.000
_cell.angle_alpha   90.00
_cell.angle_beta   90.00
_cell.angle_gamma   90.00
#
_symmetry.space_group_name_H-M   'P 1'
#
loop_
_entity.id
_entity.type
_entity.pdbx_description
1 polymer ?
#
loop_
_entity_poly.entity_id
_entity_poly.type
_entity_poly.pdbx_seq_one_letter_code
_entity_poly.pdbx_strand_id
1 'polypeptide(L)'
;MLRKVSRVWGRRVMKPRQVPAALPVMQKRSGLTSVDCLTLAKGFDFLSKTSQNDEDAVFRLLFGVLLSTFDIITDIYMIYTYYSASENGFAVATLASLASNLGVQLLLVFFQTRKQSLRRMFREMMYALTFAKPGVNVYHVMLGVEQEVVSFASPKVEMFMSKGIKLICEAIPGTIFQSYAYLTGSNQSSAALFSLAVSVFTTAFTSTGISFDKELDQKGRDHAPAFYGYVPIGAGRKAKAFVLMFCISACQLTAKALAVALCAVEGGDTVIAYLVGEMLLFFAYKFARGDFWYWVPIYGVPGMSFSYLARLMFKAQVDFTAFLHARHPKELGGSYWAFTILSTPIIYFYFGYRYLEYVESEWKKIREEVVEWVNLKILE
;
A
#
# COMPACT_ATOMS: atom_id res chain seq x y z
N MET A 1 22.74 -42.49 -55.67
CA MET A 1 21.83 -42.40 -54.51
C MET A 1 21.40 -40.94 -54.29
N LEU A 2 20.74 -40.37 -55.30
CA LEU A 2 20.13 -39.04 -55.29
C LEU A 2 18.66 -39.24 -55.65
N ARG A 3 17.75 -38.49 -55.01
CA ARG A 3 16.28 -38.56 -55.03
C ARG A 3 15.66 -39.43 -53.92
N LYS A 4 15.29 -38.78 -52.82
CA LYS A 4 13.92 -38.80 -52.25
C LYS A 4 13.91 -38.01 -50.95
N VAL A 5 13.12 -36.95 -50.95
CA VAL A 5 12.21 -36.43 -49.90
C VAL A 5 12.21 -34.90 -49.99
N SER A 6 11.53 -34.40 -51.01
CA SER A 6 11.02 -33.04 -51.07
C SER A 6 9.50 -33.13 -51.00
N ARG A 7 8.89 -32.67 -49.89
CA ARG A 7 7.50 -32.18 -49.81
C ARG A 7 7.19 -31.79 -48.36
N VAL A 8 6.32 -30.81 -48.23
CA VAL A 8 5.75 -30.21 -47.01
C VAL A 8 6.54 -29.01 -46.45
N TRP A 9 6.62 -27.94 -47.25
CA TRP A 9 6.58 -26.58 -46.74
C TRP A 9 5.49 -25.81 -47.51
N GLY A 10 4.25 -25.89 -47.00
CA GLY A 10 3.15 -25.06 -47.45
C GLY A 10 3.26 -23.67 -46.83
N ARG A 11 3.65 -22.67 -47.62
CA ARG A 11 3.59 -21.25 -47.23
C ARG A 11 2.13 -20.86 -47.00
N ARG A 12 1.76 -20.62 -45.74
CA ARG A 12 0.49 -19.96 -45.40
C ARG A 12 0.68 -18.47 -45.71
N VAL A 13 0.19 -18.02 -46.87
CA VAL A 13 0.13 -16.61 -47.24
C VAL A 13 -0.84 -15.91 -46.28
N MET A 14 -0.33 -15.04 -45.41
CA MET A 14 -1.17 -14.16 -44.60
C MET A 14 -1.86 -13.16 -45.54
N LYS A 15 -3.20 -13.18 -45.57
CA LYS A 15 -3.99 -12.13 -46.21
C LYS A 15 -3.80 -10.82 -45.43
N PRO A 16 -3.64 -9.66 -46.08
CA PRO A 16 -3.55 -8.38 -45.40
C PRO A 16 -4.86 -8.11 -44.63
N ARG A 17 -4.73 -7.77 -43.35
CA ARG A 17 -5.84 -7.41 -42.46
C ARG A 17 -6.40 -6.07 -42.94
N GLN A 18 -7.65 -6.04 -43.40
CA GLN A 18 -8.34 -4.78 -43.72
C GLN A 18 -8.38 -3.90 -42.47
N VAL A 19 -7.85 -2.68 -42.60
CA VAL A 19 -7.93 -1.64 -41.58
C VAL A 19 -9.37 -1.07 -41.65
N PRO A 20 -10.20 -1.18 -40.60
CA PRO A 20 -11.49 -0.50 -40.60
C PRO A 20 -11.26 1.01 -40.61
N ALA A 21 -12.07 1.70 -41.41
CA ALA A 21 -12.06 3.15 -41.59
C ALA A 21 -12.11 3.89 -40.24
N ALA A 22 -11.40 5.02 -40.19
CA ALA A 22 -11.29 5.90 -39.02
C ALA A 22 -12.66 6.16 -38.37
N LEU A 23 -12.74 5.92 -37.05
CA LEU A 23 -13.89 6.29 -36.24
C LEU A 23 -14.05 7.82 -36.23
N PRO A 24 -15.30 8.33 -36.30
CA PRO A 24 -15.54 9.77 -36.39
C PRO A 24 -15.12 10.48 -35.10
N VAL A 25 -14.46 11.62 -35.28
CA VAL A 25 -14.07 12.56 -34.22
C VAL A 25 -15.31 13.01 -33.45
N MET A 26 -15.41 12.61 -32.17
CA MET A 26 -16.51 13.04 -31.30
C MET A 26 -16.41 14.54 -30.99
N GLN A 27 -17.41 15.27 -31.48
CA GLN A 27 -17.64 16.69 -31.25
C GLN A 27 -18.08 16.94 -29.80
N LYS A 28 -17.52 17.99 -29.19
CA LYS A 28 -17.67 18.40 -27.79
C LYS A 28 -19.07 18.98 -27.51
N ARG A 29 -19.84 18.42 -26.57
CA ARG A 29 -20.99 19.11 -25.93
C ARG A 29 -21.15 18.73 -24.44
N SER A 30 -21.64 19.71 -23.69
CA SER A 30 -21.76 19.81 -22.22
C SER A 30 -23.17 19.43 -21.74
N GLY A 31 -23.25 18.61 -20.69
CA GLY A 31 -24.47 18.16 -20.00
C GLY A 31 -24.39 16.66 -19.67
N LEU A 32 -24.96 16.20 -18.55
CA LEU A 32 -25.09 14.76 -18.27
C LEU A 32 -25.97 14.15 -19.38
N THR A 33 -25.39 13.32 -20.23
CA THR A 33 -26.07 12.80 -21.43
C THR A 33 -26.62 11.39 -21.18
N SER A 34 -27.56 10.94 -22.02
CA SER A 34 -28.04 9.55 -22.06
C SER A 34 -26.92 8.51 -22.15
N VAL A 35 -25.74 8.90 -22.63
CA VAL A 35 -24.51 8.11 -22.64
C VAL A 35 -23.96 7.88 -21.23
N ASP A 36 -24.09 8.81 -20.30
CA ASP A 36 -23.67 8.65 -18.90
C ASP A 36 -24.60 7.68 -18.17
N CYS A 37 -25.93 7.77 -18.39
CA CYS A 37 -26.88 6.76 -17.92
C CYS A 37 -26.64 5.40 -18.57
N LEU A 38 -26.30 5.35 -19.85
CA LEU A 38 -25.94 4.12 -20.55
C LEU A 38 -24.62 3.54 -20.03
N THR A 39 -23.67 4.38 -19.62
CA THR A 39 -22.38 3.99 -19.05
C THR A 39 -22.53 3.50 -17.61
N LEU A 40 -23.41 4.13 -16.83
CA LEU A 40 -23.83 3.65 -15.51
C LEU A 40 -24.60 2.34 -15.61
N ALA A 41 -25.55 2.22 -16.55
CA ALA A 41 -26.30 1.00 -16.80
C ALA A 41 -25.39 -0.13 -17.30
N LYS A 42 -24.44 0.17 -18.20
CA LYS A 42 -23.37 -0.77 -18.59
C LYS A 42 -22.47 -1.12 -17.41
N GLY A 43 -22.17 -0.17 -16.53
CA GLY A 43 -21.44 -0.42 -15.29
C GLY A 43 -22.20 -1.33 -14.35
N PHE A 44 -23.51 -1.16 -14.21
CA PHE A 44 -24.39 -1.99 -13.37
C PHE A 44 -24.59 -3.39 -13.95
N ASP A 45 -24.82 -3.49 -15.26
CA ASP A 45 -24.91 -4.76 -16.01
C ASP A 45 -23.56 -5.50 -16.03
N PHE A 46 -22.45 -4.76 -16.08
CA PHE A 46 -21.13 -5.32 -15.96
C PHE A 46 -20.83 -5.77 -14.52
N LEU A 47 -21.20 -4.98 -13.51
CA LEU A 47 -21.08 -5.33 -12.10
C LEU A 47 -21.90 -6.57 -11.77
N SER A 48 -23.12 -6.71 -12.31
CA SER A 48 -23.95 -7.90 -12.13
C SER A 48 -23.32 -9.13 -12.79
N LYS A 49 -22.75 -9.00 -14.00
CA LYS A 49 -22.02 -10.08 -14.70
C LYS A 49 -20.68 -10.45 -14.05
N THR A 50 -20.02 -9.48 -13.41
CA THR A 50 -18.74 -9.70 -12.71
C THR A 50 -18.97 -10.29 -11.34
N SER A 51 -20.04 -9.85 -10.65
CA SER A 51 -20.56 -10.52 -9.47
C SER A 51 -20.77 -11.99 -9.78
N GLN A 52 -21.50 -12.35 -10.84
CA GLN A 52 -21.73 -13.76 -11.19
C GLN A 52 -20.46 -14.62 -11.40
N ASN A 53 -19.31 -14.02 -11.73
CA ASN A 53 -18.06 -14.76 -11.98
C ASN A 53 -17.03 -14.67 -10.84
N ASP A 54 -17.04 -13.60 -10.03
CA ASP A 54 -16.08 -13.37 -8.93
C ASP A 54 -16.64 -12.41 -7.85
N GLU A 55 -17.77 -12.78 -7.22
CA GLU A 55 -18.44 -12.01 -6.14
C GLU A 55 -17.47 -11.57 -5.05
N ASP A 56 -16.57 -12.47 -4.65
CA ASP A 56 -15.58 -12.23 -3.61
C ASP A 56 -14.68 -11.04 -3.99
N ALA A 57 -14.22 -10.96 -5.25
CA ALA A 57 -13.36 -9.87 -5.72
C ALA A 57 -14.10 -8.54 -5.75
N VAL A 58 -15.35 -8.52 -6.23
CA VAL A 58 -16.18 -7.32 -6.27
C VAL A 58 -16.39 -6.76 -4.87
N PHE A 59 -16.78 -7.62 -3.92
CA PHE A 59 -16.97 -7.24 -2.52
C PHE A 59 -15.70 -6.65 -1.93
N ARG A 60 -14.55 -7.32 -2.07
CA ARG A 60 -13.27 -6.84 -1.51
C ARG A 60 -12.86 -5.50 -2.09
N LEU A 61 -13.04 -5.29 -3.39
CA LEU A 61 -12.67 -4.03 -4.05
C LEU A 61 -13.54 -2.87 -3.59
N LEU A 62 -14.87 -3.06 -3.51
CA LEU A 62 -15.80 -2.03 -3.02
C LEU A 62 -15.60 -1.74 -1.53
N PHE A 63 -15.42 -2.77 -0.71
CA PHE A 63 -15.13 -2.62 0.70
C PHE A 63 -13.81 -1.88 0.95
N GLY A 64 -12.79 -2.13 0.11
CA GLY A 64 -11.53 -1.39 0.15
C GLY A 64 -11.68 0.10 -0.19
N VAL A 65 -12.60 0.46 -1.11
CA VAL A 65 -12.92 1.87 -1.39
C VAL A 65 -13.62 2.51 -0.20
N LEU A 66 -14.58 1.82 0.41
CA LEU A 66 -15.29 2.29 1.60
C LEU A 66 -14.33 2.56 2.76
N LEU A 67 -13.43 1.60 3.06
CA LEU A 67 -12.40 1.77 4.08
C LEU A 67 -11.47 2.94 3.78
N SER A 68 -11.05 3.11 2.51
CA SER A 68 -10.22 4.25 2.13
C SER A 68 -10.92 5.60 2.32
N THR A 69 -12.25 5.67 2.19
CA THR A 69 -13.01 6.89 2.48
C THR A 69 -13.05 7.17 3.98
N PHE A 70 -13.29 6.13 4.80
CA PHE A 70 -13.25 6.27 6.27
C PHE A 70 -11.90 6.75 6.76
N ASP A 71 -10.82 6.20 6.23
CA ASP A 71 -9.43 6.55 6.55
C ASP A 71 -9.15 8.04 6.35
N ILE A 72 -9.56 8.62 5.21
CA ILE A 72 -9.42 10.06 4.95
C ILE A 72 -10.24 10.89 5.94
N ILE A 73 -11.46 10.45 6.27
CA ILE A 73 -12.31 11.15 7.25
C ILE A 73 -11.64 11.13 8.63
N THR A 74 -11.11 9.98 9.06
CA THR A 74 -10.44 9.84 10.35
C THR A 74 -9.14 10.64 10.40
N ASP A 75 -8.37 10.70 9.31
CA ASP A 75 -7.15 11.51 9.25
C ASP A 75 -7.44 13.00 9.37
N ILE A 76 -8.48 13.50 8.68
CA ILE A 76 -8.93 14.91 8.80
C ILE A 76 -9.38 15.20 10.23
N TYR A 77 -10.15 14.30 10.83
CA TYR A 77 -10.59 14.43 12.22
C TYR A 77 -9.40 14.50 13.19
N MET A 78 -8.39 13.65 13.02
CA MET A 78 -7.19 13.66 13.86
C MET A 78 -6.37 14.93 13.67
N ILE A 79 -6.21 15.43 12.44
CA ILE A 79 -5.52 16.70 12.18
C ILE A 79 -6.21 17.86 12.92
N TYR A 80 -7.54 17.96 12.81
CA TYR A 80 -8.31 18.98 13.53
C TYR A 80 -8.14 18.86 15.05
N THR A 81 -8.17 17.63 15.55
CA THR A 81 -8.05 17.32 16.97
C THR A 81 -6.67 17.69 17.51
N TYR A 82 -5.59 17.39 16.78
CA TYR A 82 -4.23 17.78 17.15
C TYR A 82 -4.05 19.30 17.16
N TYR A 83 -4.57 20.01 16.17
CA TYR A 83 -4.52 21.49 16.18
C TYR A 83 -5.29 22.07 17.36
N SER A 84 -6.46 21.51 17.67
CA SER A 84 -7.29 21.96 18.79
C SER A 84 -6.62 21.70 20.16
N ALA A 85 -5.82 20.65 20.26
CA ALA A 85 -4.99 20.34 21.42
C ALA A 85 -3.65 21.10 21.47
N SER A 86 -3.39 22.02 20.53
CA SER A 86 -2.09 22.71 20.35
C SER A 86 -0.90 21.78 20.08
N GLU A 87 -1.16 20.55 19.63
CA GLU A 87 -0.17 19.55 19.25
C GLU A 87 0.22 19.68 17.77
N ASN A 88 0.67 20.89 17.40
CA ASN A 88 0.92 21.27 16.01
C ASN A 88 1.89 20.32 15.29
N GLY A 89 2.86 19.73 16.02
CA GLY A 89 3.80 18.77 15.45
C GLY A 89 3.11 17.54 14.86
N PHE A 90 2.16 16.93 15.59
CA PHE A 90 1.42 15.75 15.11
C PHE A 90 0.43 16.10 13.99
N ALA A 91 -0.20 17.27 14.07
CA ALA A 91 -1.06 17.77 13.00
C ALA A 91 -0.29 17.94 11.69
N VAL A 92 0.88 18.59 11.74
CA VAL A 92 1.74 18.82 10.57
C VAL A 92 2.30 17.50 10.03
N ALA A 93 2.72 16.57 10.90
CA ALA A 93 3.24 15.27 10.47
C ALA A 93 2.17 14.44 9.72
N THR A 94 0.93 14.41 10.24
CA THR A 94 -0.20 13.71 9.61
C THR A 94 -0.62 14.38 8.31
N LEU A 95 -0.64 15.72 8.26
CA LEU A 95 -0.92 16.46 7.03
C LEU A 95 0.17 16.23 5.97
N ALA A 96 1.44 16.16 6.40
CA ALA A 96 2.57 15.92 5.50
C ALA A 96 2.53 14.52 4.86
N SER A 97 2.10 13.49 5.59
CA SER A 97 1.94 12.14 5.02
C SER A 97 0.82 12.10 3.97
N LEU A 98 -0.34 12.71 4.26
CA LEU A 98 -1.46 12.86 3.32
C LEU A 98 -1.05 13.64 2.06
N ALA A 99 -0.37 14.79 2.23
CA ALA A 99 0.13 15.60 1.14
C ALA A 99 1.18 14.87 0.29
N SER A 100 2.04 14.07 0.92
CA SER A 100 3.03 13.24 0.23
C SER A 100 2.37 12.18 -0.64
N ASN A 101 1.35 11.48 -0.13
CA ASN A 101 0.59 10.52 -0.93
C ASN A 101 -0.09 11.20 -2.12
N LEU A 102 -0.76 12.33 -1.90
CA LEU A 102 -1.41 13.07 -2.99
C LEU A 102 -0.39 13.51 -4.06
N GLY A 103 0.76 14.04 -3.66
CA GLY A 103 1.83 14.45 -4.58
C GLY A 103 2.35 13.29 -5.43
N VAL A 104 2.64 12.14 -4.82
CA VAL A 104 3.13 10.95 -5.54
C VAL A 104 2.04 10.34 -6.43
N GLN A 105 0.76 10.37 -5.99
CA GLN A 105 -0.36 9.96 -6.84
C GLN A 105 -0.53 10.84 -8.07
N LEU A 106 -0.37 12.16 -7.94
CA LEU A 106 -0.40 13.08 -9.08
C LEU A 106 0.74 12.78 -10.07
N LEU A 107 1.94 12.45 -9.58
CA LEU A 107 3.04 12.01 -10.43
C LEU A 107 2.71 10.70 -11.15
N LEU A 108 2.12 9.72 -10.47
CA LEU A 108 1.68 8.46 -11.08
C LEU A 108 0.66 8.73 -12.21
N VAL A 109 -0.35 9.56 -11.94
CA VAL A 109 -1.36 9.95 -12.92
C VAL A 109 -0.73 10.68 -14.11
N PHE A 110 0.22 11.58 -13.85
CA PHE A 110 0.97 12.25 -14.90
C PHE A 110 1.70 11.24 -15.79
N PHE A 111 2.49 10.32 -15.22
CA PHE A 111 3.19 9.31 -16.02
C PHE A 111 2.25 8.38 -16.79
N GLN A 112 1.09 8.06 -16.21
CA GLN A 112 0.08 7.22 -16.84
C GLN A 112 -0.60 7.92 -18.03
N THR A 113 -0.77 9.24 -17.97
CA THR A 113 -1.54 10.03 -18.96
C THR A 113 -0.68 10.98 -19.81
N ARG A 114 0.64 11.06 -19.61
CA ARG A 114 1.54 12.02 -20.29
C ARG A 114 1.54 11.94 -21.81
N LYS A 115 1.18 10.78 -22.38
CA LYS A 115 1.09 10.56 -23.83
C LYS A 115 -0.35 10.65 -24.36
N GLN A 116 -1.31 10.94 -23.50
CA GLN A 116 -2.73 11.10 -23.85
C GLN A 116 -3.12 12.58 -23.98
N SER A 117 -4.38 12.86 -24.29
CA SER A 117 -4.86 14.24 -24.42
C SER A 117 -4.86 14.99 -23.08
N LEU A 118 -4.54 16.29 -23.10
CA LEU A 118 -4.52 17.14 -21.90
C LEU A 118 -5.84 17.08 -21.12
N ARG A 119 -6.99 17.05 -21.80
CA ARG A 119 -8.31 16.93 -21.15
C ARG A 119 -8.41 15.67 -20.29
N ARG A 120 -7.85 14.55 -20.74
CA ARG A 120 -7.86 13.29 -19.98
C ARG A 120 -6.91 13.35 -18.80
N MET A 121 -5.70 13.88 -19.00
CA MET A 121 -4.74 14.10 -17.92
C MET A 121 -5.34 14.95 -16.79
N PHE A 122 -5.91 16.12 -17.12
CA PHE A 122 -6.56 16.98 -16.14
C PHE A 122 -7.71 16.28 -15.42
N ARG A 123 -8.53 15.50 -16.11
CA ARG A 123 -9.62 14.74 -15.49
C ARG A 123 -9.11 13.71 -14.47
N GLU A 124 -8.09 12.94 -14.84
CA GLU A 124 -7.50 11.95 -13.92
C GLU A 124 -6.81 12.63 -12.73
N MET A 125 -6.17 13.78 -12.94
CA MET A 125 -5.59 14.58 -11.85
C MET A 125 -6.68 15.09 -10.91
N MET A 126 -7.82 15.53 -11.42
CA MET A 126 -8.96 15.93 -10.59
C MET A 126 -9.48 14.76 -9.75
N TYR A 127 -9.55 13.55 -10.30
CA TYR A 127 -9.93 12.37 -9.50
C TYR A 127 -8.93 12.10 -8.36
N ALA A 128 -7.64 12.36 -8.56
CA ALA A 128 -6.65 12.24 -7.47
C ALA A 128 -6.83 13.37 -6.43
N LEU A 129 -6.99 14.63 -6.87
CA LEU A 129 -7.17 15.79 -5.98
C LEU A 129 -8.43 15.70 -5.11
N THR A 130 -9.51 15.11 -5.62
CA THR A 130 -10.76 14.91 -4.86
C THR A 130 -10.79 13.59 -4.10
N PHE A 131 -9.68 12.85 -4.05
CA PHE A 131 -9.57 11.52 -3.44
C PHE A 131 -10.53 10.46 -4.03
N ALA A 132 -11.10 10.71 -5.21
CA ALA A 132 -11.99 9.79 -5.92
C ALA A 132 -11.22 8.69 -6.68
N LYS A 133 -9.90 8.86 -6.88
CA LYS A 133 -9.06 7.97 -7.68
C LYS A 133 -9.09 6.50 -7.26
N PRO A 134 -9.11 6.12 -5.97
CA PRO A 134 -9.28 4.73 -5.56
C PRO A 134 -10.56 4.10 -6.13
N GLY A 135 -11.68 4.83 -6.10
CA GLY A 135 -12.96 4.38 -6.67
C GLY A 135 -12.92 4.27 -8.19
N VAL A 136 -12.33 5.26 -8.87
CA VAL A 136 -12.18 5.24 -10.34
C VAL A 136 -11.30 4.07 -10.80
N ASN A 137 -10.20 3.81 -10.08
CA ASN A 137 -9.33 2.67 -10.38
C ASN A 137 -10.06 1.34 -10.23
N VAL A 138 -10.83 1.17 -9.15
CA VAL A 138 -11.66 -0.02 -8.94
C VAL A 138 -12.71 -0.15 -10.04
N TYR A 139 -13.37 0.94 -10.42
CA TYR A 139 -14.34 0.94 -11.50
C TYR A 139 -13.74 0.50 -12.85
N HIS A 140 -12.56 1.01 -13.22
CA HIS A 140 -11.86 0.60 -14.45
C HIS A 140 -11.41 -0.86 -14.41
N VAL A 141 -10.92 -1.34 -13.25
CA VAL A 141 -10.51 -2.74 -13.07
C VAL A 141 -11.70 -3.67 -13.16
N MET A 142 -12.82 -3.28 -12.54
CA MET A 142 -14.07 -4.00 -12.64
C MET A 142 -14.43 -4.10 -14.11
N LEU A 143 -14.68 -2.99 -14.81
CA LEU A 143 -15.08 -2.93 -16.23
C LEU A 143 -14.20 -3.72 -17.22
N GLY A 144 -13.05 -4.25 -16.80
CA GLY A 144 -12.16 -5.01 -17.65
C GLY A 144 -11.53 -4.15 -18.73
N VAL A 145 -11.34 -2.85 -18.46
CA VAL A 145 -10.73 -1.92 -19.42
C VAL A 145 -9.34 -2.44 -19.78
N GLU A 146 -9.12 -2.67 -21.07
CA GLU A 146 -7.81 -3.09 -21.56
C GLU A 146 -6.80 -1.93 -21.46
N GLN A 147 -5.52 -2.28 -21.35
CA GLN A 147 -4.46 -1.28 -21.37
C GLN A 147 -4.42 -0.60 -22.72
N GLU A 148 -4.53 0.72 -22.74
CA GLU A 148 -4.29 1.50 -23.96
C GLU A 148 -2.80 1.46 -24.32
N VAL A 149 -2.49 1.40 -25.62
CA VAL A 149 -1.11 1.30 -26.14
C VAL A 149 -0.20 2.42 -25.62
N VAL A 150 -0.77 3.59 -25.35
CA VAL A 150 -0.05 4.78 -24.88
C VAL A 150 0.08 4.85 -23.35
N SER A 151 -0.68 4.04 -22.60
CA SER A 151 -0.67 4.03 -21.14
C SER A 151 0.54 3.27 -20.59
N PHE A 152 1.09 3.79 -19.50
CA PHE A 152 2.27 3.21 -18.85
C PHE A 152 2.00 1.84 -18.22
N ALA A 153 0.85 1.69 -17.56
CA ALA A 153 0.44 0.46 -16.90
C ALA A 153 -1.00 0.06 -17.26
N SER A 154 -1.33 -1.23 -17.13
CA SER A 154 -2.71 -1.69 -17.20
C SER A 154 -3.52 -1.21 -15.99
N PRO A 155 -4.86 -1.11 -16.07
CA PRO A 155 -5.68 -0.61 -14.94
C PRO A 155 -5.47 -1.38 -13.63
N LYS A 156 -5.30 -2.71 -13.70
CA LYS A 156 -4.98 -3.53 -12.51
C LYS A 156 -3.64 -3.17 -11.88
N VAL A 157 -2.61 -2.95 -12.71
CA VAL A 157 -1.28 -2.59 -12.23
C VAL A 157 -1.26 -1.16 -11.70
N GLU A 158 -1.95 -0.23 -12.36
CA GLU A 158 -2.13 1.15 -11.86
C GLU A 158 -2.82 1.17 -10.49
N MET A 159 -3.89 0.37 -10.30
CA MET A 159 -4.56 0.25 -9.02
C MET A 159 -3.61 -0.29 -7.93
N PHE A 160 -2.81 -1.32 -8.22
CA PHE A 160 -1.84 -1.85 -7.26
C PHE A 160 -0.74 -0.84 -6.92
N MET A 161 -0.23 -0.10 -7.91
CA MET A 161 0.74 0.98 -7.65
C MET A 161 0.15 2.08 -6.78
N SER A 162 -1.08 2.53 -7.08
CA SER A 162 -1.78 3.56 -6.30
C SER A 162 -2.01 3.11 -4.85
N LYS A 163 -2.47 1.87 -4.63
CA LYS A 163 -2.61 1.31 -3.28
C LYS A 163 -1.27 1.18 -2.57
N GLY A 164 -0.21 0.75 -3.26
CA GLY A 164 1.14 0.65 -2.69
C GLY A 164 1.73 2.01 -2.29
N ILE A 165 1.53 3.04 -3.11
CA ILE A 165 1.92 4.42 -2.79
C ILE A 165 1.17 4.91 -1.54
N LYS A 166 -0.15 4.69 -1.47
CA LYS A 166 -0.95 5.03 -0.29
C LYS A 166 -0.39 4.39 0.98
N LEU A 167 -0.07 3.09 0.92
CA LEU A 167 0.49 2.38 2.07
C LEU A 167 1.77 3.02 2.60
N ILE A 168 2.70 3.44 1.74
CA ILE A 168 4.00 3.96 2.18
C ILE A 168 4.00 5.45 2.49
N CYS A 169 3.26 6.25 1.72
CA CYS A 169 3.32 7.70 1.86
C CYS A 169 2.36 8.22 2.94
N GLU A 170 1.22 7.56 3.15
CA GLU A 170 0.16 8.02 4.05
C GLU A 170 -0.07 7.04 5.19
N ALA A 171 -0.40 5.79 4.87
CA ALA A 171 -0.99 4.88 5.85
C ALA A 171 0.00 4.41 6.93
N ILE A 172 1.20 3.94 6.51
CA ILE A 172 2.25 3.52 7.45
C ILE A 172 2.77 4.71 8.28
N PRO A 173 3.20 5.85 7.69
CA PRO A 173 3.62 7.01 8.47
C PRO A 173 2.52 7.54 9.39
N GLY A 174 1.28 7.61 8.90
CA GLY A 174 0.12 8.04 9.68
C GLY A 174 -0.12 7.14 10.90
N THR A 175 -0.04 5.82 10.72
CA THR A 175 -0.15 4.86 11.84
C THR A 175 0.98 5.06 12.86
N ILE A 176 2.23 5.30 12.42
CA ILE A 176 3.37 5.56 13.32
C ILE A 176 3.15 6.87 14.09
N PHE A 177 2.77 7.95 13.40
CA PHE A 177 2.54 9.25 14.02
C PHE A 177 1.38 9.23 15.00
N GLN A 178 0.25 8.61 14.63
CA GLN A 178 -0.89 8.44 15.53
C GLN A 178 -0.53 7.56 16.74
N SER A 179 0.26 6.49 16.54
CA SER A 179 0.76 5.66 17.65
C SER A 179 1.64 6.45 18.61
N TYR A 180 2.58 7.23 18.07
CA TYR A 180 3.48 8.05 18.88
C TYR A 180 2.73 9.18 19.60
N ALA A 181 1.84 9.89 18.90
CA ALA A 181 0.97 10.90 19.50
C ALA A 181 0.07 10.32 20.60
N TYR A 182 -0.41 9.09 20.46
CA TYR A 182 -1.17 8.43 21.52
C TYR A 182 -0.31 8.11 22.75
N LEU A 183 0.97 7.78 22.57
CA LEU A 183 1.89 7.48 23.68
C LEU A 183 2.35 8.75 24.42
N THR A 184 2.65 9.83 23.71
CA THR A 184 3.29 11.03 24.29
C THR A 184 2.39 12.26 24.36
N GLY A 185 1.31 12.27 23.60
CA GLY A 185 0.39 13.40 23.53
C GLY A 185 -0.55 13.47 24.73
N SER A 186 -1.19 14.62 24.86
CA SER A 186 -2.24 14.92 25.83
C SER A 186 -3.58 14.25 25.49
N ASN A 187 -3.81 13.92 24.21
CA ASN A 187 -5.09 13.42 23.73
C ASN A 187 -5.13 11.89 23.58
N GLN A 188 -5.25 11.20 24.72
CA GLN A 188 -5.41 9.74 24.79
C GLN A 188 -6.88 9.29 24.72
N SER A 189 -7.71 10.00 23.96
CA SER A 189 -9.15 9.72 23.87
C SER A 189 -9.47 8.40 23.18
N SER A 190 -10.65 7.83 23.47
CA SER A 190 -11.17 6.66 22.76
C SER A 190 -11.36 6.92 21.26
N ALA A 191 -11.57 8.17 20.86
CA ALA A 191 -11.68 8.56 19.46
C ALA A 191 -10.33 8.45 18.73
N ALA A 192 -9.22 8.80 19.38
CA ALA A 192 -7.87 8.61 18.85
C ALA A 192 -7.54 7.13 18.67
N LEU A 193 -7.87 6.27 19.64
CA LEU A 193 -7.74 4.82 19.50
C LEU A 193 -8.58 4.26 18.37
N PHE A 194 -9.82 4.74 18.21
CA PHE A 194 -10.68 4.32 17.12
C PHE A 194 -10.11 4.70 15.75
N SER A 195 -9.58 5.93 15.60
CA SER A 195 -8.88 6.36 14.39
C SER A 195 -7.68 5.47 14.09
N LEU A 196 -6.84 5.21 15.09
CA LEU A 196 -5.68 4.34 14.94
C LEU A 196 -6.09 2.91 14.49
N ALA A 197 -7.15 2.36 15.07
CA ALA A 197 -7.68 1.05 14.69
C ALA A 197 -8.20 1.04 13.23
N VAL A 198 -8.91 2.09 12.80
CA VAL A 198 -9.38 2.25 11.41
C VAL A 198 -8.19 2.32 10.45
N SER A 199 -7.15 3.07 10.79
CA SER A 199 -5.94 3.19 9.97
C SER A 199 -5.22 1.84 9.84
N VAL A 200 -5.03 1.12 10.95
CA VAL A 200 -4.42 -0.22 10.96
C VAL A 200 -5.22 -1.20 10.09
N PHE A 201 -6.55 -1.25 10.27
CA PHE A 201 -7.40 -2.18 9.51
C PHE A 201 -7.49 -1.81 8.04
N THR A 202 -7.54 -0.52 7.69
CA THR A 202 -7.55 -0.09 6.28
C THR A 202 -6.24 -0.46 5.59
N THR A 203 -5.11 -0.25 6.26
CA THR A 203 -3.77 -0.60 5.77
C THR A 203 -3.62 -2.10 5.60
N ALA A 204 -3.99 -2.88 6.62
CA ALA A 204 -3.94 -4.34 6.59
C ALA A 204 -4.86 -4.93 5.52
N PHE A 205 -6.07 -4.40 5.36
CA PHE A 205 -7.01 -4.84 4.33
C PHE A 205 -6.48 -4.55 2.93
N THR A 206 -5.89 -3.37 2.73
CA THR A 206 -5.30 -2.97 1.44
C THR A 206 -4.12 -3.87 1.07
N SER A 207 -3.19 -4.08 2.00
CA SER A 207 -2.02 -4.96 1.82
C SER A 207 -2.43 -6.41 1.55
N THR A 208 -3.38 -6.93 2.33
CA THR A 208 -3.93 -8.27 2.16
C THR A 208 -4.64 -8.43 0.83
N GLY A 209 -5.46 -7.45 0.42
CA GLY A 209 -6.16 -7.45 -0.86
C GLY A 209 -5.20 -7.59 -2.05
N ILE A 210 -4.11 -6.81 -2.07
CA ILE A 210 -3.12 -6.93 -3.15
C ILE A 210 -2.46 -8.31 -3.15
N SER A 211 -2.04 -8.82 -1.99
CA SER A 211 -1.41 -10.15 -1.88
C SER A 211 -2.37 -11.27 -2.30
N PHE A 212 -3.64 -11.17 -1.92
CA PHE A 212 -4.68 -12.14 -2.21
C PHE A 212 -5.04 -12.13 -3.70
N ASP A 213 -5.18 -10.96 -4.32
CA ASP A 213 -5.46 -10.85 -5.76
C ASP A 213 -4.27 -11.39 -6.59
N LYS A 214 -3.03 -11.20 -6.14
CA LYS A 214 -1.84 -11.81 -6.77
C LYS A 214 -1.82 -13.33 -6.65
N GLU A 215 -2.29 -13.86 -5.52
CA GLU A 215 -2.39 -15.29 -5.27
C GLU A 215 -3.51 -15.95 -6.08
N LEU A 216 -4.61 -15.25 -6.34
CA LEU A 216 -5.71 -15.74 -7.17
C LEU A 216 -5.46 -15.56 -8.68
N ASP A 217 -4.44 -14.81 -9.09
CA ASP A 217 -4.14 -14.58 -10.50
C ASP A 217 -3.68 -15.87 -11.20
N GLN A 218 -4.42 -16.26 -12.25
CA GLN A 218 -4.13 -17.49 -13.00
C GLN A 218 -2.75 -17.43 -13.64
N LYS A 219 -2.33 -16.28 -14.18
CA LYS A 219 -1.01 -16.15 -14.79
C LYS A 219 0.08 -16.39 -13.77
N GLY A 220 -0.04 -15.85 -12.56
CA GLY A 220 0.89 -16.14 -11.46
C GLY A 220 1.01 -17.64 -11.19
N ARG A 221 -0.13 -18.32 -11.06
CA ARG A 221 -0.21 -19.77 -10.80
C ARG A 221 0.41 -20.61 -11.92
N ASP A 222 0.23 -20.22 -13.17
CA ASP A 222 0.81 -20.90 -14.33
C ASP A 222 2.34 -20.76 -14.36
N HIS A 223 2.86 -19.58 -13.99
CA HIS A 223 4.30 -19.29 -14.02
C HIS A 223 5.07 -19.83 -12.81
N ALA A 224 4.45 -19.86 -11.63
CA ALA A 224 5.09 -20.32 -10.39
C ALA A 224 4.13 -21.17 -9.53
N PRO A 225 3.76 -22.37 -10.00
CA PRO A 225 2.78 -23.24 -9.32
C PRO A 225 3.27 -23.78 -7.97
N ALA A 226 4.59 -23.77 -7.72
CA ALA A 226 5.15 -24.16 -6.43
C ALA A 226 5.02 -23.06 -5.35
N PHE A 227 4.75 -21.82 -5.75
CA PHE A 227 4.64 -20.68 -4.84
C PHE A 227 3.18 -20.21 -4.68
N TYR A 228 2.49 -20.03 -5.80
CA TYR A 228 1.07 -19.68 -5.80
C TYR A 228 0.19 -20.93 -5.70
N GLY A 229 -1.03 -20.77 -5.20
CA GLY A 229 -1.98 -21.86 -5.01
C GLY A 229 -2.16 -22.29 -3.55
N TYR A 230 -1.63 -21.53 -2.60
CA TYR A 230 -1.82 -21.81 -1.17
C TYR A 230 -3.21 -21.40 -0.66
N VAL A 231 -3.95 -20.57 -1.40
CA VAL A 231 -5.35 -20.26 -1.06
C VAL A 231 -6.25 -21.42 -1.52
N PRO A 232 -6.98 -22.08 -0.59
CA PRO A 232 -7.81 -23.23 -0.90
C PRO A 232 -8.98 -22.90 -1.83
N ILE A 233 -9.40 -23.90 -2.61
CA ILE A 233 -10.57 -23.79 -3.50
C ILE A 233 -11.86 -23.86 -2.65
N GLY A 234 -12.78 -22.91 -2.90
CA GLY A 234 -14.09 -22.79 -2.25
C GLY A 234 -14.28 -21.47 -1.49
N ALA A 235 -15.44 -20.82 -1.66
CA ALA A 235 -15.72 -19.47 -1.14
C ALA A 235 -15.45 -19.34 0.37
N GLY A 236 -16.01 -20.24 1.19
CA GLY A 236 -15.79 -20.21 2.64
C GLY A 236 -14.33 -20.42 3.08
N ARG A 237 -13.54 -21.19 2.31
CA ARG A 237 -12.13 -21.41 2.61
C ARG A 237 -11.25 -20.24 2.15
N LYS A 238 -11.57 -19.64 0.99
CA LYS A 238 -10.99 -18.38 0.52
C LYS A 238 -11.19 -17.26 1.55
N ALA A 239 -12.40 -17.10 2.07
CA ALA A 239 -12.71 -16.12 3.09
C ALA A 239 -11.87 -16.35 4.37
N LYS A 240 -11.76 -17.59 4.86
CA LYS A 240 -10.90 -17.93 6.00
C LYS A 240 -9.43 -17.58 5.75
N ALA A 241 -8.90 -17.93 4.57
CA ALA A 241 -7.53 -17.59 4.21
C ALA A 241 -7.33 -16.07 4.18
N PHE A 242 -8.26 -15.31 3.58
CA PHE A 242 -8.22 -13.86 3.56
C PHE A 242 -8.21 -13.25 4.97
N VAL A 243 -9.09 -13.72 5.86
CA VAL A 243 -9.16 -13.25 7.26
C VAL A 243 -7.84 -13.53 7.99
N LEU A 244 -7.25 -14.71 7.82
CA LEU A 244 -5.95 -15.03 8.45
C LEU A 244 -4.83 -14.12 7.93
N MET A 245 -4.77 -13.89 6.61
CA MET A 245 -3.80 -12.98 6.01
C MET A 245 -3.98 -11.55 6.53
N PHE A 246 -5.23 -11.11 6.66
CA PHE A 246 -5.59 -9.82 7.23
C PHE A 246 -5.15 -9.69 8.70
N CYS A 247 -5.42 -10.69 9.53
CA CYS A 247 -5.02 -10.69 10.94
C CYS A 247 -3.49 -10.62 11.09
N ILE A 248 -2.74 -11.40 10.30
CA ILE A 248 -1.27 -11.33 10.29
C ILE A 248 -0.80 -9.92 9.93
N SER A 249 -1.38 -9.33 8.89
CA SER A 249 -1.03 -7.99 8.43
C SER A 249 -1.34 -6.92 9.48
N ALA A 250 -2.51 -6.98 10.12
CA ALA A 250 -2.90 -6.05 11.17
C ALA A 250 -2.02 -6.17 12.42
N CYS A 251 -1.74 -7.40 12.88
CA CYS A 251 -0.86 -7.62 14.03
C CYS A 251 0.56 -7.13 13.76
N GLN A 252 1.10 -7.43 12.58
CA GLN A 252 2.42 -6.96 12.17
C GLN A 252 2.49 -5.43 12.16
N LEU A 253 1.47 -4.77 11.60
CA LEU A 253 1.44 -3.32 11.49
C LEU A 253 1.37 -2.66 12.86
N THR A 254 0.48 -3.14 13.72
CA THR A 254 0.39 -2.64 15.10
C THR A 254 1.69 -2.83 15.84
N ALA A 255 2.27 -4.03 15.82
CA ALA A 255 3.53 -4.30 16.53
C ALA A 255 4.69 -3.44 16.01
N LYS A 256 4.83 -3.32 14.68
CA LYS A 256 5.91 -2.53 14.08
C LYS A 256 5.73 -1.03 14.32
N ALA A 257 4.51 -0.51 14.16
CA ALA A 257 4.22 0.90 14.39
C ALA A 257 4.44 1.28 15.86
N LEU A 258 3.98 0.46 16.81
CA LEU A 258 4.24 0.68 18.23
C LEU A 258 5.72 0.54 18.57
N ALA A 259 6.45 -0.42 17.98
CA ALA A 259 7.89 -0.54 18.20
C ALA A 259 8.65 0.72 17.76
N VAL A 260 8.30 1.28 16.60
CA VAL A 260 8.89 2.53 16.10
C VAL A 260 8.48 3.72 16.97
N ALA A 261 7.22 3.78 17.41
CA ALA A 261 6.73 4.84 18.28
C ALA A 261 7.42 4.81 19.67
N LEU A 262 7.59 3.63 20.28
CA LEU A 262 8.31 3.47 21.54
C LEU A 262 9.79 3.80 21.39
N CYS A 263 10.41 3.38 20.28
CA CYS A 263 11.78 3.78 19.93
C CYS A 263 11.92 5.30 19.80
N ALA A 264 10.90 5.99 19.26
CA ALA A 264 10.88 7.45 19.15
C ALA A 264 10.80 8.17 20.49
N VAL A 265 10.27 7.53 21.54
CA VAL A 265 10.32 8.08 22.92
C VAL A 265 11.75 8.13 23.44
N GLU A 266 12.61 7.16 23.09
CA GLU A 266 14.03 7.19 23.49
C GLU A 266 14.82 8.28 22.77
N GLY A 267 14.42 8.64 21.54
CA GLY A 267 15.01 9.73 20.78
C GLY A 267 15.06 9.47 19.27
N GLY A 268 15.21 10.56 18.49
CA GLY A 268 15.23 10.50 17.03
C GLY A 268 16.42 9.71 16.45
N ASP A 269 17.58 9.79 17.09
CA ASP A 269 18.80 9.08 16.63
C ASP A 269 18.62 7.56 16.71
N THR A 270 17.95 7.06 17.76
CA THR A 270 17.64 5.64 17.94
C THR A 270 16.69 5.15 16.86
N VAL A 271 15.66 5.94 16.50
CA VAL A 271 14.73 5.63 15.41
C VAL A 271 15.47 5.52 14.08
N ILE A 272 16.33 6.50 13.78
CA ILE A 272 17.13 6.50 12.55
C ILE A 272 18.04 5.28 12.52
N ALA A 273 18.78 5.00 13.60
CA ALA A 273 19.67 3.85 13.69
C ALA A 273 18.91 2.53 13.47
N TYR A 274 17.73 2.38 14.07
CA TYR A 274 16.89 1.21 13.93
C TYR A 274 16.40 1.01 12.49
N LEU A 275 15.73 2.01 11.91
CA LEU A 275 15.14 1.92 10.57
C LEU A 275 16.22 1.79 9.48
N VAL A 276 17.30 2.57 9.59
CA VAL A 276 18.43 2.50 8.65
C VAL A 276 19.17 1.18 8.81
N GLY A 277 19.40 0.70 10.04
CA GLY A 277 20.07 -0.58 10.30
C GLY A 277 19.34 -1.77 9.67
N GLU A 278 18.01 -1.83 9.82
CA GLU A 278 17.21 -2.89 9.20
C GLU A 278 17.22 -2.81 7.66
N MET A 279 17.19 -1.59 7.11
CA MET A 279 17.24 -1.38 5.67
C MET A 279 18.62 -1.71 5.08
N LEU A 280 19.71 -1.37 5.79
CA LEU A 280 21.08 -1.73 5.42
C LEU A 280 21.28 -3.25 5.44
N LEU A 281 20.75 -3.95 6.46
CA LEU A 281 20.79 -5.41 6.51
C LEU A 281 20.07 -6.03 5.30
N PHE A 282 18.92 -5.47 4.93
CA PHE A 282 18.18 -5.92 3.74
C PHE A 282 18.97 -5.70 2.45
N PHE A 283 19.55 -4.52 2.27
CA PHE A 283 20.36 -4.25 1.08
C PHE A 283 21.63 -5.10 1.04
N ALA A 284 22.30 -5.32 2.16
CA ALA A 284 23.44 -6.24 2.26
C ALA A 284 23.03 -7.66 1.83
N TYR A 285 21.86 -8.15 2.29
CA TYR A 285 21.30 -9.42 1.83
C TYR A 285 21.06 -9.43 0.31
N LYS A 286 20.54 -8.35 -0.28
CA LYS A 286 20.32 -8.24 -1.73
C LYS A 286 21.61 -8.19 -2.56
N PHE A 287 22.62 -7.48 -2.07
CA PHE A 287 23.92 -7.47 -2.72
C PHE A 287 24.60 -8.84 -2.62
N ALA A 288 24.54 -9.50 -1.46
CA ALA A 288 25.12 -10.83 -1.25
C ALA A 288 24.48 -11.90 -2.17
N ARG A 289 23.19 -11.79 -2.47
CA ARG A 289 22.51 -12.67 -3.42
C ARG A 289 22.72 -12.31 -4.90
N GLY A 290 23.31 -11.14 -5.19
CA GLY A 290 23.43 -10.62 -6.55
C GLY A 290 22.09 -10.29 -7.22
N ASP A 291 21.02 -10.10 -6.45
CA ASP A 291 19.66 -9.85 -6.95
C ASP A 291 19.21 -8.40 -6.74
N PHE A 292 20.14 -7.45 -6.62
CA PHE A 292 19.80 -6.05 -6.37
C PHE A 292 18.99 -5.40 -7.50
N TRP A 293 19.22 -5.74 -8.78
CA TRP A 293 18.51 -5.13 -9.90
C TRP A 293 17.05 -5.57 -9.97
N TYR A 294 16.14 -4.61 -10.17
CA TYR A 294 14.72 -4.87 -10.35
C TYR A 294 14.42 -5.25 -11.80
N TRP A 295 13.25 -5.85 -12.05
CA TRP A 295 12.92 -6.48 -13.34
C TRP A 295 12.75 -5.52 -14.53
N VAL A 296 12.71 -4.20 -14.28
CA VAL A 296 12.51 -3.20 -15.33
C VAL A 296 13.83 -2.96 -16.07
N PRO A 297 13.86 -3.01 -17.42
CA PRO A 297 15.08 -2.95 -18.21
C PRO A 297 15.63 -1.52 -18.34
N ILE A 298 15.99 -0.91 -17.20
CA ILE A 298 16.68 0.37 -17.11
C ILE A 298 18.10 0.08 -16.66
N TYR A 299 19.08 0.49 -17.46
CA TYR A 299 20.49 0.17 -17.23
C TYR A 299 21.26 1.39 -16.69
N GLY A 300 22.42 1.13 -16.08
CA GLY A 300 23.30 2.15 -15.53
C GLY A 300 22.74 2.81 -14.26
N VAL A 301 23.20 4.03 -13.97
CA VAL A 301 22.83 4.79 -12.76
C VAL A 301 21.31 4.95 -12.60
N PRO A 302 20.52 5.32 -13.64
CA PRO A 302 19.06 5.45 -13.49
C PRO A 302 18.37 4.15 -13.08
N GLY A 303 18.86 3.01 -13.58
CA GLY A 303 18.33 1.70 -13.22
C GLY A 303 18.66 1.31 -11.79
N MET A 304 19.87 1.63 -11.35
CA MET A 304 20.30 1.39 -9.96
C MET A 304 19.46 2.22 -8.99
N SER A 305 19.25 3.51 -9.29
CA SER A 305 18.41 4.39 -8.48
C SER A 305 16.95 3.93 -8.43
N PHE A 306 16.38 3.53 -9.58
CA PHE A 306 15.03 2.99 -9.61
C PHE A 306 14.92 1.69 -8.80
N SER A 307 15.90 0.80 -8.93
CA SER A 307 15.93 -0.45 -8.18
C SER A 307 16.04 -0.21 -6.66
N TYR A 308 16.91 0.70 -6.25
CA TYR A 308 17.06 1.13 -4.86
C TYR A 308 15.73 1.62 -4.30
N LEU A 309 15.09 2.59 -4.97
CA LEU A 309 13.82 3.18 -4.52
C LEU A 309 12.70 2.14 -4.51
N ALA A 310 12.54 1.34 -5.57
CA ALA A 310 11.50 0.32 -5.63
C ALA A 310 11.66 -0.72 -4.50
N ARG A 311 12.90 -1.17 -4.23
CA ARG A 311 13.19 -2.12 -3.16
C ARG A 311 13.01 -1.51 -1.76
N LEU A 312 13.40 -0.25 -1.57
CA LEU A 312 13.20 0.46 -0.30
C LEU A 312 11.71 0.58 0.02
N MET A 313 10.91 1.04 -0.94
CA MET A 313 9.46 1.19 -0.78
C MET A 313 8.80 -0.18 -0.55
N PHE A 314 9.18 -1.19 -1.33
CA PHE A 314 8.60 -2.53 -1.18
C PHE A 314 8.98 -3.18 0.15
N LYS A 315 10.25 -3.04 0.59
CA LYS A 315 10.70 -3.55 1.89
C LYS A 315 9.95 -2.88 3.04
N ALA A 316 9.80 -1.55 3.01
CA ALA A 316 9.01 -0.84 4.01
C ALA A 316 7.54 -1.33 4.05
N GLN A 317 6.92 -1.66 2.91
CA GLN A 317 5.59 -2.28 2.92
C GLN A 317 5.59 -3.64 3.64
N VAL A 318 6.59 -4.47 3.40
CA VAL A 318 6.69 -5.80 4.03
C VAL A 318 6.86 -5.68 5.53
N ASP A 319 7.75 -4.79 5.99
CA ASP A 319 8.13 -4.67 7.40
C ASP A 319 6.94 -4.34 8.28
N PHE A 320 6.08 -3.46 7.78
CA PHE A 320 4.90 -3.02 8.49
C PHE A 320 3.70 -3.93 8.23
N THR A 321 3.49 -4.46 7.03
CA THR A 321 2.20 -5.12 6.71
C THR A 321 2.28 -6.64 6.57
N ALA A 322 3.44 -7.24 6.81
CA ALA A 322 3.71 -8.65 6.57
C ALA A 322 3.36 -9.12 5.16
N PHE A 323 3.50 -8.23 4.17
CA PHE A 323 3.02 -8.42 2.80
C PHE A 323 3.36 -9.80 2.23
N LEU A 324 2.38 -10.70 2.20
CA LEU A 324 2.62 -12.14 2.03
C LEU A 324 3.17 -12.51 0.65
N HIS A 325 2.86 -11.69 -0.36
CA HIS A 325 3.42 -11.83 -1.70
C HIS A 325 4.96 -11.70 -1.71
N ALA A 326 5.55 -10.96 -0.77
CA ALA A 326 7.00 -10.75 -0.71
C ALA A 326 7.81 -12.00 -0.37
N ARG A 327 7.17 -13.09 0.07
CA ARG A 327 7.80 -14.41 0.20
C ARG A 327 8.34 -14.95 -1.13
N HIS A 328 7.86 -14.40 -2.24
CA HIS A 328 8.29 -14.82 -3.57
C HIS A 328 9.82 -14.69 -3.71
N PRO A 329 10.54 -15.67 -4.29
CA PRO A 329 12.00 -15.67 -4.33
C PRO A 329 12.64 -14.48 -5.05
N LYS A 330 11.91 -13.84 -5.98
CA LYS A 330 12.35 -12.62 -6.67
C LYS A 330 12.20 -11.35 -5.83
N GLU A 331 11.38 -11.40 -4.78
CA GLU A 331 11.12 -10.29 -3.87
C GLU A 331 12.04 -10.36 -2.67
N LEU A 332 11.62 -10.83 -1.49
CA LEU A 332 12.49 -11.04 -0.32
C LEU A 332 12.95 -12.50 -0.22
N GLY A 333 12.11 -13.43 -0.66
CA GLY A 333 12.26 -14.87 -0.39
C GLY A 333 11.68 -15.25 0.97
N GLY A 334 11.29 -16.52 1.12
CA GLY A 334 10.56 -17.01 2.29
C GLY A 334 11.33 -16.89 3.61
N SER A 335 12.64 -17.18 3.62
CA SER A 335 13.47 -17.12 4.83
C SER A 335 13.65 -15.70 5.35
N TYR A 336 14.04 -14.76 4.48
CA TYR A 336 14.22 -13.36 4.87
C TYR A 336 12.88 -12.73 5.27
N TRP A 337 11.79 -13.04 4.55
CA TRP A 337 10.44 -12.61 4.95
C TRP A 337 10.10 -13.10 6.35
N ALA A 338 10.30 -14.39 6.67
CA ALA A 338 10.02 -14.94 7.99
C ALA A 338 10.87 -14.26 9.07
N PHE A 339 12.16 -14.02 8.80
CA PHE A 339 13.03 -13.26 9.69
C PHE A 339 12.47 -11.86 10.00
N THR A 340 12.02 -11.11 8.98
CA THR A 340 11.40 -9.80 9.17
C THR A 340 10.17 -9.88 10.09
N ILE A 341 9.25 -10.82 9.85
CA ILE A 341 8.03 -10.94 10.66
C ILE A 341 8.36 -11.34 12.09
N LEU A 342 9.26 -12.31 12.30
CA LEU A 342 9.62 -12.81 13.62
C LEU A 342 10.47 -11.82 14.43
N SER A 343 11.28 -11.00 13.76
CA SER A 343 12.08 -9.96 14.44
C SER A 343 11.20 -8.85 15.05
N THR A 344 10.04 -8.58 14.46
CA THR A 344 9.20 -7.44 14.83
C THR A 344 8.63 -7.53 16.27
N PRO A 345 8.02 -8.66 16.70
CA PRO A 345 7.62 -8.83 18.10
C PRO A 345 8.80 -8.70 19.08
N ILE A 346 9.98 -9.23 18.74
CA ILE A 346 11.18 -9.16 19.60
C ILE A 346 11.56 -7.70 19.83
N ILE A 347 11.61 -6.91 18.75
CA ILE A 347 11.95 -5.49 18.83
C ILE A 347 10.87 -4.69 19.55
N TYR A 348 9.59 -5.00 19.31
CA TYR A 348 8.47 -4.41 20.04
C TYR A 348 8.58 -4.63 21.55
N PHE A 349 8.81 -5.88 21.99
CA PHE A 349 8.98 -6.19 23.41
C PHE A 349 10.23 -5.52 24.01
N TYR A 350 11.33 -5.45 23.26
CA TYR A 350 12.53 -4.75 23.69
C TYR A 350 12.25 -3.26 23.97
N PHE A 351 11.68 -2.52 23.01
CA PHE A 351 11.37 -1.11 23.23
C PHE A 351 10.25 -0.90 24.26
N GLY A 352 9.31 -1.83 24.38
CA GLY A 352 8.30 -1.82 25.44
C GLY A 352 8.92 -1.94 26.83
N TYR A 353 9.86 -2.86 27.00
CA TYR A 353 10.60 -3.01 28.26
C TYR A 353 11.41 -1.75 28.60
N ARG A 354 12.14 -1.20 27.61
CA ARG A 354 12.91 0.05 27.77
C ARG A 354 12.03 1.25 28.15
N TYR A 355 10.84 1.34 27.56
CA TYR A 355 9.87 2.36 27.91
C TYR A 355 9.39 2.23 29.36
N LEU A 356 9.16 1.01 29.86
CA LEU A 356 8.81 0.77 31.26
C LEU A 356 9.93 1.19 32.21
N GLU A 357 11.20 0.88 31.89
CA GLU A 357 12.36 1.35 32.66
C GLU A 357 12.43 2.88 32.70
N TYR A 358 12.20 3.54 31.55
CA TYR A 358 12.15 4.98 31.45
C TYR A 358 11.06 5.57 32.37
N VAL A 359 9.83 5.05 32.28
CA VAL A 359 8.71 5.50 33.11
C VAL A 359 9.00 5.31 34.60
N GLU A 360 9.54 4.17 35.01
CA GLU A 360 9.91 3.91 36.40
C GLU A 360 10.97 4.89 36.92
N SER A 361 11.96 5.22 36.08
CA SER A 361 13.01 6.20 36.42
C SER A 361 12.45 7.62 36.61
N GLU A 362 11.50 8.04 35.77
CA GLU A 362 10.84 9.35 35.88
C GLU A 362 9.96 9.44 37.13
N TRP A 363 9.20 8.38 37.43
CA TRP A 363 8.41 8.30 38.67
C TRP A 363 9.26 8.38 39.92
N LYS A 364 10.47 7.81 39.89
CA LYS A 364 11.42 7.89 41.00
C LYS A 364 11.90 9.32 41.22
N LYS A 365 12.29 10.03 40.16
CA LYS A 365 12.69 11.45 40.24
C LYS A 365 11.59 12.34 40.81
N ILE A 366 10.37 12.21 40.29
CA ILE A 366 9.22 12.99 40.78
C ILE A 366 8.97 12.72 42.27
N ARG A 367 9.08 11.46 42.70
CA ARG A 367 8.92 11.11 44.12
C ARG A 367 9.99 11.76 44.99
N GLU A 368 11.23 11.80 44.53
CA GLU A 368 12.34 12.45 45.22
C GLU A 368 12.12 13.97 45.31
N GLU A 369 11.73 14.63 44.22
CA GLU A 369 11.41 16.07 44.18
C GLU A 369 10.24 16.44 45.10
N VAL A 370 9.18 15.62 45.13
CA VAL A 370 8.03 15.84 46.03
C VAL A 370 8.46 15.70 47.49
N VAL A 371 9.29 14.70 47.82
CA VAL A 371 9.81 14.52 49.19
C VAL A 371 10.67 15.72 49.60
N GLU A 372 11.54 16.21 48.72
CA GLU A 372 12.36 17.40 48.96
C GLU A 372 11.49 18.64 49.19
N TRP A 373 10.48 18.86 48.34
CA TRP A 373 9.55 19.98 48.49
C TRP A 373 8.74 19.92 49.79
N VAL A 374 8.25 18.74 50.18
CA VAL A 374 7.54 18.55 51.44
C VAL A 374 8.46 18.85 52.63
N ASN A 375 9.71 18.37 52.60
CA ASN A 375 10.68 18.63 53.67
C ASN A 375 11.02 20.12 53.80
N LEU A 376 11.17 20.84 52.68
CA LEU A 376 11.40 22.29 52.70
C LEU A 376 10.21 23.04 53.31
N LYS A 377 8.97 22.65 52.99
CA LYS A 377 7.75 23.28 53.53
C LYS A 377 7.46 22.97 54.99
N ILE A 378 7.98 21.87 55.53
CA ILE A 378 7.85 21.54 56.96
C ILE A 378 8.84 22.36 57.80
N LEU A 379 9.92 22.87 57.18
CA LEU A 379 10.95 23.68 57.84
C LEU A 379 10.64 25.19 57.85
N GLU A 380 9.68 25.65 57.05
CA GLU A 380 9.06 26.99 57.11
C GLU A 380 7.90 27.02 58.11
#